data_AF-A0A9E3T4L8-F1
#
_entry.id   AF-A0A9E3T4L8-F1
#
_cell.length_a   1.000
_cell.length_b   1.000
_cell.length_c   1.000
_cell.angle_alpha   90.00
_cell.angle_beta   90.00
_cell.angle_gamma   90.00
#
_symmetry.space_group_name_H-M   'P 1'
#
loop_
_entity.id
_entity.type
_entity.pdbx_description
1 polymer ?
#
loop_
_entity_poly.entity_id
_entity_poly.type
_entity_poly.pdbx_seq_one_letter_code
_entity_poly.pdbx_strand_id
1 'polypeptide(L)'
;MNDELSGQLVASHWRIPEYALDSLWLETESEALQTTGATGLFELTVPAPMLTLRWGGDSGPALARFRWQADNLGWDGSARIGGYVDALHLTSLERSELAVAVLTIGGQPLRPGAVVYPDMHARNRVPYPVPSFEDGLADDVAEDVTTWLAPEDSPLMTLAQDALMNKLRVYCFGHLAAAAGGWHWHFGLPILLESITLFAP
;
A
#
# COMPACT_ATOMS: atom_id res chain seq x y z
N MET A 1 -31.74 -11.29 -0.98
CA MET A 1 -30.34 -11.70 -1.15
C MET A 1 -29.58 -10.39 -1.23
N ASN A 2 -28.84 -10.04 -0.17
CA ASN A 2 -28.20 -8.72 -0.05
C ASN A 2 -26.89 -8.76 -0.86
N ASP A 3 -26.99 -8.47 -2.16
CA ASP A 3 -25.80 -8.22 -3.00
C ASP A 3 -24.99 -7.00 -2.52
N GLU A 4 -25.49 -6.26 -1.53
CA GLU A 4 -24.85 -5.09 -0.91
C GLU A 4 -23.74 -5.41 0.10
N LEU A 5 -23.46 -6.68 0.41
CA LEU A 5 -22.43 -7.08 1.40
C LEU A 5 -21.34 -7.98 0.83
N SER A 6 -21.48 -8.45 -0.40
CA SER A 6 -20.47 -9.24 -1.09
C SER A 6 -19.72 -8.39 -2.11
N GLY A 7 -18.43 -8.65 -2.27
CA GLY A 7 -17.60 -7.87 -3.20
C GLY A 7 -16.34 -8.60 -3.64
N GLN A 8 -15.63 -7.96 -4.57
CA GLN A 8 -14.31 -8.37 -5.02
C GLN A 8 -13.29 -7.30 -4.63
N LEU A 9 -12.07 -7.71 -4.28
CA LEU A 9 -11.02 -6.77 -3.95
C LEU A 9 -10.49 -6.06 -5.20
N VAL A 10 -10.22 -6.82 -6.26
CA VAL A 10 -9.39 -6.35 -7.37
C VAL A 10 -10.13 -5.59 -8.46
N ALA A 11 -9.44 -4.66 -9.12
CA ALA A 11 -9.87 -4.10 -10.39
C ALA A 11 -9.93 -5.17 -11.49
N SER A 12 -10.82 -5.00 -12.48
CA SER A 12 -11.12 -6.03 -13.49
C SER A 12 -9.89 -6.53 -14.29
N HIS A 13 -8.88 -5.68 -14.46
CA HIS A 13 -7.66 -5.94 -15.23
C HIS A 13 -6.51 -6.52 -14.38
N TRP A 14 -6.70 -6.64 -13.07
CA TRP A 14 -5.68 -7.12 -12.14
C TRP A 14 -6.08 -8.47 -11.51
N ARG A 15 -5.08 -9.26 -11.10
CA ARG A 15 -5.28 -10.51 -10.37
C ARG A 15 -4.27 -10.61 -9.24
N ILE A 16 -4.73 -11.12 -8.10
CA ILE A 16 -3.88 -11.35 -6.93
C ILE A 16 -2.81 -12.39 -7.32
N PRO A 17 -1.51 -12.09 -7.15
CA PRO A 17 -0.45 -13.05 -7.38
C PRO A 17 -0.62 -14.30 -6.51
N GLU A 18 -0.23 -15.48 -7.00
CA GLU A 18 -0.43 -16.76 -6.29
C GLU A 18 0.16 -16.74 -4.87
N TYR A 19 1.33 -16.11 -4.68
CA TYR A 19 1.98 -16.00 -3.37
C TYR A 19 1.22 -15.14 -2.35
N ALA A 20 0.24 -14.34 -2.80
CA ALA A 20 -0.50 -13.38 -1.98
C ALA A 20 -1.94 -13.84 -1.67
N LEU A 21 -2.42 -14.93 -2.28
CA LEU A 21 -3.83 -15.35 -2.19
C LEU A 21 -4.32 -15.53 -0.74
N ASP A 22 -3.48 -16.11 0.11
CA ASP A 22 -3.81 -16.37 1.52
C ASP A 22 -3.31 -15.28 2.47
N SER A 23 -2.75 -14.19 1.94
CA SER A 23 -2.15 -13.14 2.74
C SER A 23 -3.02 -11.90 2.87
N LEU A 24 -4.13 -11.79 2.14
CA LEU A 24 -4.89 -10.55 2.06
C LEU A 24 -6.14 -10.58 2.93
N TRP A 25 -6.23 -9.61 3.83
CA TRP A 25 -7.31 -9.46 4.79
C TRP A 25 -7.98 -8.09 4.66
N LEU A 26 -9.29 -8.03 4.78
CA LEU A 26 -10.05 -6.79 4.88
C LEU A 26 -10.49 -6.58 6.32
N GLU A 27 -10.15 -5.42 6.86
CA GLU A 27 -10.59 -4.97 8.17
C GLU A 27 -11.65 -3.86 8.00
N THR A 28 -12.68 -3.94 8.84
CA THR A 28 -13.68 -2.90 9.06
C THR A 28 -13.69 -2.54 10.55
N GLU A 29 -14.54 -1.59 10.95
CA GLU A 29 -14.71 -1.27 12.37
C GLU A 29 -15.26 -2.43 13.22
N SER A 30 -15.89 -3.44 12.60
CA SER A 30 -16.61 -4.51 13.32
C SER A 30 -16.01 -5.90 13.12
N GLU A 31 -15.22 -6.12 12.07
CA GLU A 31 -14.70 -7.43 11.70
C GLU A 31 -13.43 -7.34 10.85
N ALA A 32 -12.65 -8.42 10.88
CA ALA A 32 -11.56 -8.67 9.95
C ALA A 32 -11.78 -10.03 9.29
N LEU A 33 -11.60 -10.10 7.97
CA LEU A 33 -11.89 -11.28 7.16
C LEU A 33 -10.84 -11.47 6.07
N GLN A 34 -10.55 -12.73 5.76
CA GLN A 34 -9.62 -13.08 4.69
C GLN A 34 -10.33 -13.04 3.34
N THR A 35 -9.69 -12.43 2.35
CA THR A 35 -10.17 -12.49 0.96
C THR A 35 -9.82 -13.83 0.32
N THR A 36 -10.60 -14.28 -0.66
CA THR A 36 -10.41 -15.61 -1.26
C THR A 36 -10.30 -15.56 -2.79
N GLY A 37 -9.43 -16.41 -3.34
CA GLY A 37 -9.24 -16.56 -4.78
C GLY A 37 -8.56 -15.36 -5.47
N ALA A 38 -8.30 -15.49 -6.77
CA ALA A 38 -7.48 -14.53 -7.53
C ALA A 38 -8.11 -13.14 -7.71
N THR A 39 -9.40 -12.99 -7.41
CA THR A 39 -10.12 -11.70 -7.42
C THR A 39 -10.32 -11.12 -6.03
N GLY A 40 -9.97 -11.87 -4.97
CA GLY A 40 -10.16 -11.48 -3.58
C GLY A 40 -11.64 -11.33 -3.24
N LEU A 41 -12.40 -12.42 -3.37
CA LEU A 41 -13.80 -12.47 -2.97
C LEU A 41 -13.94 -12.34 -1.46
N PHE A 42 -14.95 -11.59 -1.03
CA PHE A 42 -15.30 -11.44 0.38
C PHE A 42 -16.79 -11.16 0.59
N GLU A 43 -17.25 -11.40 1.81
CA GLU A 43 -18.61 -11.14 2.27
C GLU A 43 -18.56 -10.51 3.67
N LEU A 44 -19.11 -9.32 3.80
CA LEU A 44 -19.24 -8.60 5.06
C LEU A 44 -20.44 -9.12 5.86
N THR A 45 -20.32 -9.19 7.17
CA THR A 45 -21.45 -9.48 8.06
C THR A 45 -22.30 -8.24 8.35
N VAL A 46 -21.71 -7.05 8.25
CA VAL A 46 -22.39 -5.76 8.43
C VAL A 46 -21.92 -4.74 7.39
N PRO A 47 -22.77 -3.76 6.99
CA PRO A 47 -22.33 -2.68 6.12
C PRO A 47 -21.18 -1.88 6.75
N ALA A 48 -20.10 -1.69 5.99
CA ALA A 48 -18.97 -0.88 6.40
C ALA A 48 -18.69 0.19 5.34
N PRO A 49 -18.56 1.49 5.70
CA PRO A 49 -18.28 2.53 4.72
C PRO A 49 -16.82 2.54 4.24
N MET A 50 -15.89 2.11 5.10
CA MET A 50 -14.46 2.07 4.86
C MET A 50 -13.92 0.67 5.11
N LEU A 51 -12.94 0.27 4.31
CA LEU A 51 -12.22 -0.99 4.46
C LEU A 51 -10.71 -0.74 4.40
N THR A 52 -9.98 -1.41 5.29
CA THR A 52 -8.52 -1.40 5.32
C THR A 52 -8.02 -2.76 4.83
N LEU A 53 -7.18 -2.76 3.80
CA LEU A 53 -6.52 -3.97 3.33
C LEU A 53 -5.25 -4.19 4.15
N ARG A 54 -5.10 -5.40 4.70
CA ARG A 54 -3.97 -5.85 5.51
C ARG A 54 -3.26 -7.04 4.88
N TRP A 55 -2.00 -7.22 5.26
CA TRP A 55 -1.16 -8.33 4.83
C TRP A 55 -0.85 -9.32 5.96
N GLY A 56 -1.00 -10.62 5.73
CA GLY A 56 -0.55 -11.69 6.61
C GLY A 56 -1.45 -11.95 7.83
N GLY A 57 -2.56 -11.24 7.99
CA GLY A 57 -3.52 -11.46 9.09
C GLY A 57 -4.35 -10.22 9.41
N ASP A 58 -5.24 -10.37 10.40
CA ASP A 58 -6.07 -9.30 10.98
C ASP A 58 -5.25 -8.20 11.67
N SER A 59 -4.06 -8.55 12.16
CA SER A 59 -3.11 -7.70 12.87
C SER A 59 -1.85 -7.41 12.05
N GLY A 60 -1.86 -7.81 10.77
CA GLY A 60 -0.76 -7.53 9.86
C GLY A 60 -0.81 -6.10 9.31
N PRO A 61 0.26 -5.64 8.65
CA PRO A 61 0.37 -4.26 8.25
C PRO A 61 -0.70 -3.84 7.26
N ALA A 62 -1.27 -2.66 7.48
CA ALA A 62 -2.17 -2.02 6.55
C ALA A 62 -1.42 -1.63 5.27
N LEU A 63 -2.00 -1.94 4.11
CA LEU A 63 -1.42 -1.65 2.79
C LEU A 63 -2.13 -0.48 2.10
N ALA A 64 -3.46 -0.44 2.19
CA ALA A 64 -4.29 0.51 1.49
C ALA A 64 -5.66 0.63 2.16
N ARG A 65 -6.35 1.72 1.84
CA ARG A 65 -7.70 2.00 2.33
C ARG A 65 -8.66 2.25 1.18
N PHE A 66 -9.89 1.78 1.33
CA PHE A 66 -10.93 1.85 0.32
C PHE A 66 -12.23 2.40 0.90
N ARG A 67 -12.99 3.10 0.05
CA ARG A 67 -14.41 3.31 0.31
C ARG A 67 -15.15 2.08 -0.18
N TRP A 68 -16.16 1.65 0.58
CA TRP A 68 -17.07 0.61 0.10
C TRP A 68 -17.71 1.04 -1.22
N GLN A 69 -17.76 0.11 -2.15
CA GLN A 69 -18.48 0.25 -3.41
C GLN A 69 -18.94 -1.13 -3.85
N ALA A 70 -20.09 -1.19 -4.52
CA ALA A 70 -20.62 -2.43 -5.07
C ALA A 70 -19.66 -3.02 -6.11
N ASP A 71 -19.75 -4.33 -6.30
CA ASP A 71 -18.99 -5.15 -7.24
C ASP A 71 -17.51 -5.34 -6.88
N ASN A 72 -16.68 -4.31 -6.97
CA ASN A 72 -15.24 -4.43 -6.70
C ASN A 72 -14.65 -3.17 -6.06
N LEU A 73 -13.67 -3.31 -5.17
CA LEU A 73 -12.97 -2.18 -4.52
C LEU A 73 -11.91 -1.52 -5.42
N GLY A 74 -11.64 -2.10 -6.60
CA GLY A 74 -10.73 -1.52 -7.59
C GLY A 74 -9.25 -1.60 -7.22
N TRP A 75 -8.86 -2.48 -6.28
CA TRP A 75 -7.46 -2.63 -5.92
C TRP A 75 -6.65 -3.26 -7.05
N ASP A 76 -5.52 -2.65 -7.37
CA ASP A 76 -4.64 -3.05 -8.46
C ASP A 76 -3.35 -3.71 -7.98
N GLY A 77 -3.18 -3.92 -6.67
CA GLY A 77 -1.92 -4.38 -6.08
C GLY A 77 -1.12 -3.25 -5.43
N SER A 78 -1.61 -2.02 -5.47
CA SER A 78 -0.94 -0.87 -4.87
C SER A 78 -0.97 -0.87 -3.34
N ALA A 79 0.12 -0.42 -2.73
CA ALA A 79 0.22 -0.04 -1.33
C ALA A 79 0.51 1.47 -1.24
N ARG A 80 -0.09 2.14 -0.27
CA ARG A 80 -0.01 3.61 -0.11
C ARG A 80 0.06 3.95 1.36
N ILE A 81 1.24 4.34 1.83
CA ILE A 81 1.52 4.57 3.26
C ILE A 81 2.06 5.97 3.44
N GLY A 82 1.57 6.69 4.44
CA GLY A 82 2.15 7.93 4.90
C GLY A 82 2.76 7.77 6.29
N GLY A 83 3.96 8.31 6.50
CA GLY A 83 4.70 8.11 7.74
C GLY A 83 6.15 8.54 7.65
N TYR A 84 7.06 7.72 8.16
CA TYR A 84 8.50 7.95 8.19
C TYR A 84 9.28 6.72 7.69
N VAL A 85 10.45 6.97 7.10
CA VAL A 85 11.43 5.91 6.87
C VAL A 85 12.16 5.68 8.18
N ASP A 86 11.92 4.54 8.82
CA ASP A 86 12.47 4.20 10.14
C ASP A 86 13.81 3.46 10.04
N ALA A 87 13.96 2.65 9.00
CA ALA A 87 15.19 1.92 8.75
C ALA A 87 15.42 1.68 7.27
N LEU A 88 16.70 1.55 6.91
CA LEU A 88 17.16 1.21 5.57
C LEU A 88 18.25 0.15 5.69
N HIS A 89 18.07 -0.97 5.00
CA HIS A 89 19.03 -2.07 4.97
C HIS A 89 19.38 -2.42 3.52
N LEU A 90 20.68 -2.41 3.19
CA LEU A 90 21.16 -2.84 1.88
C LEU A 90 21.65 -4.28 1.96
N THR A 91 21.15 -5.13 1.07
CA THR A 91 21.56 -6.54 0.98
C THR A 91 21.60 -7.00 -0.47
N SER A 92 22.42 -8.02 -0.75
CA SER A 92 22.34 -8.80 -1.98
C SER A 92 21.40 -9.99 -1.79
N LEU A 93 20.73 -10.42 -2.85
CA LEU A 93 19.93 -11.65 -2.82
C LEU A 93 20.82 -12.86 -3.11
N GLU A 94 20.69 -13.96 -2.36
CA GLU A 94 21.54 -15.16 -2.51
C GLU A 94 21.54 -15.76 -3.93
N ARG A 95 20.56 -15.40 -4.78
CA ARG A 95 20.39 -15.89 -6.16
C ARG A 95 20.47 -14.79 -7.22
N SER A 96 20.85 -13.57 -6.84
CA SER A 96 20.96 -12.44 -7.76
C SER A 96 22.13 -11.53 -7.36
N GLU A 97 22.95 -11.13 -8.32
CA GLU A 97 23.96 -10.09 -8.10
C GLU A 97 23.35 -8.70 -7.89
N LEU A 98 22.01 -8.58 -7.96
CA LEU A 98 21.30 -7.36 -7.64
C LEU A 98 21.30 -7.13 -6.13
N ALA A 99 21.88 -6.00 -5.73
CA ALA A 99 21.64 -5.45 -4.42
C ALA A 99 20.30 -4.71 -4.37
N VAL A 100 19.61 -4.90 -3.26
CA VAL A 100 18.29 -4.36 -2.99
C VAL A 100 18.33 -3.64 -1.66
N ALA A 101 17.66 -2.50 -1.61
CA ALA A 101 17.35 -1.82 -0.39
C ALA A 101 16.02 -2.31 0.18
N VAL A 102 16.04 -2.63 1.46
CA VAL A 102 14.88 -2.95 2.27
C VAL A 102 14.62 -1.76 3.18
N LEU A 103 13.49 -1.09 2.96
CA LEU A 103 13.04 0.05 3.75
C LEU A 103 11.99 -0.41 4.74
N THR A 104 12.10 0.07 5.98
CA THR A 104 11.08 -0.06 7.01
C THR A 104 10.36 1.27 7.13
N ILE A 105 9.05 1.26 6.94
CA ILE A 105 8.21 2.46 6.94
C ILE A 105 7.16 2.32 8.03
N GLY A 106 7.29 3.14 9.08
CA GLY A 106 6.27 3.29 10.11
C GLY A 106 5.27 4.36 9.72
N GLY A 107 3.98 4.06 9.83
CA GLY A 107 2.93 5.01 9.47
C GLY A 107 1.53 4.40 9.33
N GLN A 108 0.68 5.10 8.59
CA GLN A 108 -0.73 4.75 8.36
C GLN A 108 -1.03 4.67 6.86
N PRO A 109 -2.05 3.90 6.42
CA PRO A 109 -2.47 3.93 5.03
C PRO A 109 -2.97 5.30 4.64
N LEU A 110 -2.80 5.65 3.37
CA LEU A 110 -3.38 6.87 2.82
C LEU A 110 -4.89 6.71 2.62
N ARG A 111 -5.64 7.80 2.75
CA ARG A 111 -7.06 7.88 2.39
C ARG A 111 -7.23 7.56 0.89
N PRO A 112 -8.35 6.93 0.48
CA PRO A 112 -8.58 6.48 -0.90
C PRO A 112 -8.40 7.54 -2.00
N GLY A 113 -8.53 8.83 -1.65
CA GLY A 113 -8.40 9.96 -2.56
C GLY A 113 -7.18 10.86 -2.29
N ALA A 114 -6.19 10.39 -1.53
CA ALA A 114 -4.96 11.14 -1.30
C ALA A 114 -4.21 11.33 -2.63
N VAL A 115 -3.91 12.58 -2.97
CA VAL A 115 -3.22 12.97 -4.21
C VAL A 115 -2.02 13.82 -3.85
N VAL A 116 -0.86 13.49 -4.42
CA VAL A 116 0.42 14.19 -4.16
C VAL A 116 0.77 15.24 -5.20
N TYR A 117 0.21 15.14 -6.40
CA TYR A 117 0.38 16.11 -7.47
C TYR A 117 -0.84 16.08 -8.41
N PRO A 118 -1.18 17.21 -9.07
CA PRO A 118 -2.27 17.24 -10.03
C PRO A 118 -1.95 16.33 -11.22
N ASP A 119 -2.90 15.45 -11.56
CA ASP A 119 -2.80 14.55 -12.71
C ASP A 119 -3.44 15.16 -13.97
N MET A 120 -3.56 14.36 -15.03
CA MET A 120 -4.21 14.80 -16.26
C MET A 120 -5.69 15.17 -16.08
N HIS A 121 -6.39 14.57 -15.12
CA HIS A 121 -7.80 14.89 -14.83
C HIS A 121 -7.95 16.22 -14.09
N ALA A 122 -6.92 16.65 -13.36
CA ALA A 122 -6.88 17.92 -12.66
C ALA A 122 -6.48 19.11 -13.54
N ARG A 123 -6.02 18.90 -14.79
CA ARG A 123 -5.42 19.94 -15.66
C ARG A 123 -6.19 21.27 -15.77
N ASN A 124 -7.52 21.23 -15.70
CA ASN A 124 -8.37 22.42 -15.81
C ASN A 124 -8.99 22.84 -14.46
N ARG A 125 -8.55 22.26 -13.34
CA ARG A 125 -9.06 22.50 -11.98
C ARG A 125 -8.06 23.36 -11.20
N VAL A 126 -7.97 24.63 -11.59
CA VAL A 126 -7.11 25.62 -10.93
C VAL A 126 -7.88 26.38 -9.83
N PRO A 127 -7.23 26.75 -8.70
CA PRO A 127 -5.83 26.45 -8.36
C PRO A 127 -5.62 24.97 -8.03
N TYR A 128 -4.43 24.44 -8.36
CA TYR A 128 -4.07 23.07 -7.98
C TYR A 128 -3.91 22.97 -6.47
N PRO A 129 -4.38 21.88 -5.85
CA PRO A 129 -4.21 21.68 -4.42
C PRO A 129 -2.73 21.48 -4.09
N VAL A 130 -2.29 22.08 -2.98
CA VAL A 130 -0.99 21.78 -2.38
C VAL A 130 -1.17 20.52 -1.54
N PRO A 131 -0.28 19.51 -1.66
CA PRO A 131 -0.39 18.29 -0.87
C PRO A 131 -0.16 18.60 0.61
N SER A 132 -0.95 17.96 1.47
CA SER A 132 -0.88 18.06 2.92
C SER A 132 -0.65 16.65 3.48
N PHE A 133 0.33 16.52 4.37
CA PHE A 133 0.66 15.25 5.00
C PHE A 133 -0.47 14.77 5.91
N GLU A 134 -1.07 15.65 6.70
CA GLU A 134 -2.09 15.24 7.66
C GLU A 134 -3.42 14.90 6.96
N ASP A 135 -3.78 15.64 5.90
CA ASP A 135 -5.08 15.46 5.24
C ASP A 135 -5.21 14.14 4.47
N GLY A 136 -4.08 13.54 4.08
CA GLY A 136 -4.06 12.30 3.34
C GLY A 136 -3.92 11.04 4.20
N LEU A 137 -3.61 11.14 5.49
CA LEU A 137 -3.52 9.98 6.38
C LEU A 137 -4.89 9.45 6.80
N ALA A 138 -5.02 8.13 6.88
CA ALA A 138 -6.12 7.47 7.56
C ALA A 138 -5.85 7.44 9.08
N ASP A 139 -6.07 8.57 9.74
CA ASP A 139 -5.75 8.82 11.16
C ASP A 139 -6.52 7.94 12.16
N ASP A 140 -7.61 7.32 11.73
CA ASP A 140 -8.38 6.34 12.50
C ASP A 140 -7.85 4.90 12.40
N VAL A 141 -6.90 4.62 11.51
CA VAL A 141 -6.19 3.33 11.44
C VAL A 141 -4.95 3.43 12.31
N ALA A 142 -4.70 2.48 13.22
CA ALA A 142 -3.51 2.51 14.05
C ALA A 142 -2.21 2.54 13.20
N GLU A 143 -1.20 3.26 13.68
CA GLU A 143 0.14 3.22 13.08
C GLU A 143 0.72 1.80 13.12
N ASP A 144 1.36 1.41 12.03
CA ASP A 144 2.00 0.11 11.86
C ASP A 144 3.27 0.24 11.02
N VAL A 145 4.01 -0.86 10.88
CA VAL A 145 5.28 -0.92 10.17
C VAL A 145 5.17 -1.82 8.95
N THR A 146 5.58 -1.29 7.79
CA THR A 146 5.61 -2.00 6.51
C THR A 146 7.02 -2.10 5.97
N THR A 147 7.29 -3.16 5.19
CA THR A 147 8.58 -3.38 4.52
C THR A 147 8.45 -3.18 3.02
N TRP A 148 9.39 -2.42 2.46
CA TRP A 148 9.41 -1.99 1.07
C TRP A 148 10.76 -2.27 0.43
N LEU A 149 10.75 -2.48 -0.87
CA LEU A 149 11.90 -2.85 -1.66
C LEU A 149 12.18 -1.78 -2.71
N ALA A 150 13.43 -1.40 -2.87
CA ALA A 150 13.87 -0.55 -3.98
C ALA A 150 15.21 -1.07 -4.53
N PRO A 151 15.44 -1.00 -5.85
CA PRO A 151 16.77 -1.20 -6.41
C PRO A 151 17.77 -0.25 -5.76
N GLU A 152 19.00 -0.71 -5.47
CA GLU A 152 20.01 0.13 -4.79
C GLU A 152 20.38 1.40 -5.58
N ASP A 153 20.29 1.33 -6.91
CA ASP A 153 20.63 2.40 -7.85
C ASP A 153 19.43 3.30 -8.17
N SER A 154 18.28 3.05 -7.55
CA SER A 154 17.07 3.85 -7.75
C SER A 154 17.25 5.27 -7.19
N PRO A 155 16.82 6.32 -7.90
CA PRO A 155 16.80 7.68 -7.35
C PRO A 155 15.90 7.80 -6.11
N LEU A 156 14.95 6.87 -5.92
CA LEU A 156 14.12 6.79 -4.72
C LEU A 156 14.96 6.49 -3.46
N MET A 157 16.13 5.85 -3.61
CA MET A 157 17.03 5.59 -2.50
C MET A 157 17.62 6.85 -1.91
N THR A 158 17.99 7.81 -2.75
CA THR A 158 18.48 9.11 -2.28
C THR A 158 17.40 9.84 -1.48
N LEU A 159 16.15 9.81 -1.95
CA LEU A 159 15.03 10.44 -1.25
C LEU A 159 14.69 9.73 0.07
N ALA A 160 14.75 8.40 0.10
CA ALA A 160 14.54 7.63 1.32
C ALA A 160 15.65 7.84 2.35
N GLN A 161 16.91 7.93 1.92
CA GLN A 161 18.04 8.26 2.78
C GLN A 161 17.89 9.68 3.34
N ASP A 162 17.50 10.64 2.52
CA ASP A 162 17.24 12.02 2.96
C ASP A 162 16.11 12.07 3.99
N ALA A 163 15.00 11.36 3.73
CA ALA A 163 13.89 11.23 4.65
C ALA A 163 14.32 10.65 6.01
N LEU A 164 15.10 9.56 5.99
CA LEU A 164 15.61 8.91 7.19
C LEU A 164 16.54 9.84 7.98
N MET A 165 17.50 10.48 7.30
CA MET A 165 18.51 11.33 7.94
C MET A 165 17.92 12.61 8.53
N ASN A 166 16.94 13.20 7.85
CA ASN A 166 16.31 14.46 8.24
C ASN A 166 14.97 14.27 8.97
N LYS A 167 14.54 13.01 9.21
CA LYS A 167 13.24 12.66 9.80
C LYS A 167 12.08 13.35 9.10
N LEU A 168 12.12 13.35 7.77
CA LEU A 168 11.06 13.94 6.95
C LEU A 168 9.86 13.00 6.92
N ARG A 169 8.68 13.61 6.93
CA ARG A 169 7.41 12.93 6.66
C ARG A 169 7.38 12.53 5.19
N VAL A 170 6.88 11.33 4.92
CA VAL A 170 6.82 10.76 3.57
C VAL A 170 5.45 10.20 3.25
N TYR A 171 5.04 10.33 1.98
CA TYR A 171 4.10 9.39 1.39
C TYR A 171 4.86 8.44 0.47
N CYS A 172 4.67 7.15 0.65
CA CYS A 172 5.24 6.09 -0.17
C CYS A 172 4.13 5.39 -0.95
N PHE A 173 4.35 5.27 -2.24
CA PHE A 173 3.48 4.55 -3.16
C PHE A 173 4.29 3.43 -3.80
N GLY A 174 3.64 2.28 -3.93
CA GLY A 174 4.26 1.16 -4.59
C GLY A 174 3.30 0.03 -4.76
N HIS A 175 3.85 -1.14 -5.08
CA HIS A 175 3.06 -2.20 -5.64
C HIS A 175 3.58 -3.56 -5.22
N LEU A 176 2.68 -4.54 -5.04
CA LEU A 176 3.08 -5.92 -4.89
C LEU A 176 3.92 -6.37 -6.09
N ALA A 177 5.08 -6.95 -5.82
CA ALA A 177 6.00 -7.40 -6.85
C ALA A 177 5.36 -8.48 -7.73
N ALA A 178 5.61 -8.47 -9.03
CA ALA A 178 5.13 -9.52 -9.91
C ALA A 178 5.73 -10.88 -9.50
N ALA A 179 4.92 -11.95 -9.52
CA ALA A 179 5.37 -13.30 -9.18
C ALA A 179 6.56 -13.76 -10.04
N ALA A 180 6.56 -13.38 -11.33
CA ALA A 180 7.63 -13.68 -12.27
C ALA A 180 9.02 -13.13 -11.86
N GLY A 181 9.06 -12.08 -11.03
CA GLY A 181 10.30 -11.50 -10.51
C GLY A 181 10.88 -12.25 -9.32
N GLY A 182 10.15 -13.19 -8.72
CA GLY A 182 10.69 -14.06 -7.68
C GLY A 182 10.92 -13.46 -6.29
N TRP A 183 10.54 -12.19 -6.10
CA TRP A 183 10.72 -11.47 -4.84
C TRP A 183 10.11 -12.19 -3.62
N HIS A 184 8.98 -12.85 -3.81
CA HIS A 184 8.28 -13.60 -2.78
C HIS A 184 9.05 -14.83 -2.24
N TRP A 185 10.10 -15.30 -2.94
CA TRP A 185 10.99 -16.33 -2.39
C TRP A 185 11.98 -15.79 -1.37
N HIS A 186 12.16 -14.46 -1.33
CA HIS A 186 13.13 -13.78 -0.47
C HIS A 186 12.46 -12.93 0.60
N PHE A 187 11.26 -12.42 0.34
CA PHE A 187 10.56 -11.47 1.21
C PHE A 187 9.13 -11.91 1.50
N GLY A 188 8.73 -11.85 2.77
CA GLY A 188 7.37 -12.17 3.20
C GLY A 188 6.30 -11.16 2.76
N LEU A 189 6.70 -9.91 2.51
CA LEU A 189 5.85 -8.84 1.96
C LEU A 189 6.67 -8.10 0.88
N PRO A 190 6.59 -8.53 -0.39
CA PRO A 190 7.39 -7.95 -1.46
C PRO A 190 6.68 -6.74 -2.09
N ILE A 191 6.72 -5.57 -1.43
CA ILE A 191 6.24 -4.31 -2.02
C ILE A 191 7.41 -3.59 -2.69
N LEU A 192 7.32 -3.33 -3.99
CA LEU A 192 8.28 -2.50 -4.71
C LEU A 192 7.87 -1.03 -4.58
N LEU A 193 8.79 -0.19 -4.10
CA LEU A 193 8.60 1.25 -4.02
C LEU A 193 8.64 1.87 -5.42
N GLU A 194 7.61 2.61 -5.78
CA GLU A 194 7.47 3.25 -7.09
C GLU A 194 7.66 4.77 -7.02
N SER A 195 7.18 5.39 -5.95
CA SER A 195 7.42 6.81 -5.71
C SER A 195 7.37 7.17 -4.23
N ILE A 196 8.02 8.28 -3.90
CA ILE A 196 8.06 8.85 -2.56
C ILE A 196 7.87 10.37 -2.65
N THR A 197 7.02 10.92 -1.80
CA THR A 197 6.81 12.36 -1.64
C THR A 197 7.36 12.77 -0.29
N LEU A 198 8.23 13.78 -0.26
CA LEU A 198 8.79 14.33 0.96
C LEU A 198 7.97 15.55 1.40
N PHE A 199 7.68 15.65 2.68
CA PHE A 199 7.05 16.81 3.29
C PHE A 199 8.04 17.50 4.22
N ALA A 200 8.20 18.80 4.01
CA ALA A 200 8.97 19.64 4.92
C ALA A 200 8.28 19.68 6.31
N PRO A 201 9.07 19.87 7.39
CA PRO A 201 8.56 19.96 8.75
C PRO A 201 7.66 21.18 8.99
#